data_AF-A0A1H9CLC5-F1
#
_entry.id   AF-A0A1H9CLC5-F1
#
_cell.length_a   1.000
_cell.length_b   1.000
_cell.length_c   1.000
_cell.angle_alpha   90.00
_cell.angle_beta   90.00
_cell.angle_gamma   90.00
#
_symmetry.space_group_name_H-M   'P 1'
#
loop_
_entity.id
_entity.type
_entity.pdbx_description
1 polymer ?
#
loop_
_entity_poly.entity_id
_entity_poly.type
_entity_poly.pdbx_seq_one_letter_code
_entity_poly.pdbx_strand_id
1 'polypeptide(L)'
;MKKIISILVIALLAASVFAVSYKNNTFQKLADEYTKKAEIALDAGQYDDAVEYSKKAEENAALSEAYIRMMMARGEAENNIKLAKNQIAWAEKIDAPNTFPMAYTSAKDNLEKAETSFEGEDFEKANAYAKASLAALDGIREVTPLPEFYIVKPWAETKDCYWNISGRPYVYNNPLLWENLYQANKNNMPKPEDPNLIHPGMKMKIPSLTGEYRKGTYDPKKEYETYGK
;
A
#
# COMPACT_ATOMS: atom_id res chain seq x y z
N MET A 1 75.18 -14.83 15.40
CA MET A 1 74.01 -15.73 15.53
C MET A 1 73.24 -15.26 16.76
N LYS A 2 71.98 -14.85 16.78
CA LYS A 2 70.84 -14.86 15.85
C LYS A 2 70.07 -13.54 16.02
N LYS A 3 69.39 -13.14 14.95
CA LYS A 3 68.74 -11.83 14.74
C LYS A 3 67.48 -11.68 15.61
N ILE A 4 67.30 -10.47 16.15
CA ILE A 4 66.04 -9.96 16.71
C ILE A 4 65.12 -9.68 15.52
N ILE A 5 63.95 -10.31 15.47
CA ILE A 5 62.90 -10.02 14.47
C ILE A 5 61.69 -9.51 15.24
N SER A 6 61.46 -8.21 15.14
CA SER A 6 60.19 -7.55 15.39
C SER A 6 59.41 -7.52 14.09
N ILE A 7 58.19 -8.08 14.02
CA ILE A 7 57.17 -7.64 13.06
C ILE A 7 55.80 -7.72 13.74
N LEU A 8 55.18 -6.54 13.88
CA LEU A 8 53.78 -6.33 14.24
C LEU A 8 52.87 -7.05 13.24
N VAL A 9 51.99 -7.91 13.76
CA VAL A 9 50.80 -8.39 13.04
C VAL A 9 49.69 -7.37 13.30
N ILE A 10 49.46 -6.44 12.36
CA ILE A 10 48.26 -5.60 12.35
C ILE A 10 47.23 -6.28 11.44
N ALA A 11 46.05 -6.46 12.01
CA ALA A 11 44.88 -7.10 11.46
C ALA A 11 44.36 -6.44 10.18
N LEU A 12 44.04 -7.25 9.17
CA LEU A 12 43.10 -6.92 8.09
C LEU A 12 42.63 -8.24 7.44
N LEU A 13 41.83 -9.00 8.18
CA LEU A 13 41.11 -10.18 7.69
C LEU A 13 39.67 -10.11 8.23
N ALA A 14 38.87 -9.21 7.67
CA ALA A 14 37.41 -9.22 7.82
C ALA A 14 36.76 -8.35 6.74
N ALA A 15 36.61 -8.86 5.52
CA ALA A 15 35.58 -8.42 4.58
C ALA A 15 35.41 -9.46 3.45
N SER A 16 34.72 -10.57 3.74
CA SER A 16 34.29 -11.53 2.72
C SER A 16 32.80 -11.83 2.86
N VAL A 17 31.98 -10.81 2.64
CA VAL A 17 30.55 -10.89 2.32
C VAL A 17 30.34 -9.67 1.41
N PHE A 18 30.05 -9.75 0.11
CA PHE A 18 28.81 -10.17 -0.53
C PHE A 18 29.09 -10.54 -2.01
N ALA A 19 28.68 -11.74 -2.44
CA ALA A 19 28.67 -12.13 -3.85
C ALA A 19 27.24 -12.07 -4.42
N VAL A 20 26.69 -10.87 -4.56
CA VAL A 20 25.70 -10.61 -5.62
C VAL A 20 26.51 -10.07 -6.80
N SER A 21 26.38 -10.68 -7.97
CA SER A 21 27.23 -10.40 -9.14
C SER A 21 26.96 -9.01 -9.72
N TYR A 22 27.55 -7.97 -9.13
CA TYR A 22 27.67 -6.64 -9.73
C TYR A 22 28.86 -6.58 -10.70
N LYS A 23 28.96 -7.56 -11.61
CA LYS A 23 30.10 -7.72 -12.55
C LYS A 23 30.40 -6.50 -13.45
N ASN A 24 29.54 -5.49 -13.46
CA ASN A 24 29.70 -4.23 -14.18
C ASN A 24 29.79 -2.98 -13.31
N ASN A 25 30.13 -3.10 -12.02
CA ASN A 25 30.48 -1.93 -11.21
C ASN A 25 31.88 -1.43 -11.60
N THR A 26 31.98 -0.27 -12.24
CA THR A 26 33.24 0.35 -12.66
C THR A 26 34.14 0.73 -11.48
N PHE A 27 33.56 1.14 -10.35
CA PHE A 27 34.30 1.50 -9.15
C PHE A 27 34.95 0.28 -8.51
N GLN A 28 34.29 -0.88 -8.53
CA GLN A 28 34.91 -2.12 -8.05
C GLN A 28 36.16 -2.48 -8.85
N LYS A 29 36.10 -2.37 -10.19
CA LYS A 29 37.25 -2.64 -11.05
C LYS A 29 38.41 -1.69 -10.75
N LEU A 30 38.13 -0.39 -10.58
CA LEU A 30 39.14 0.60 -10.23
C LEU A 30 39.74 0.34 -8.84
N ALA A 31 38.94 -0.05 -7.85
CA ALA A 31 39.42 -0.42 -6.53
C ALA A 31 40.41 -1.60 -6.62
N ASP A 32 40.05 -2.65 -7.37
CA ASP A 32 40.91 -3.82 -7.58
C ASP A 32 42.20 -3.45 -8.33
N GLU A 33 42.12 -2.56 -9.32
CA GLU A 33 43.28 -2.07 -10.08
C GLU A 33 44.24 -1.25 -9.22
N TYR A 34 43.74 -0.31 -8.42
CA TYR A 34 44.57 0.50 -7.52
C TYR A 34 45.17 -0.34 -6.38
N THR A 35 44.45 -1.35 -5.90
CA THR A 35 44.99 -2.32 -4.93
C THR A 35 46.23 -3.02 -5.52
N LYS A 36 46.13 -3.53 -6.75
CA LYS A 36 47.27 -4.14 -7.44
C LYS A 36 48.43 -3.16 -7.66
N LYS A 37 48.15 -1.91 -8.01
CA LYS A 37 49.19 -0.87 -8.16
C LYS A 37 49.88 -0.56 -6.83
N ALA A 38 49.13 -0.53 -5.73
CA ALA A 38 49.68 -0.34 -4.39
C ALA A 38 50.61 -1.49 -4.00
N GLU A 39 50.21 -2.73 -4.25
CA GLU A 39 51.04 -3.93 -4.01
C GLU A 39 52.34 -3.87 -4.83
N ILE A 40 52.25 -3.58 -6.13
CA ILE A 40 53.42 -3.47 -7.00
C ILE A 40 54.36 -2.35 -6.55
N ALA A 41 53.83 -1.19 -6.18
CA ALA A 41 54.63 -0.05 -5.70
C ALA A 41 55.30 -0.35 -4.36
N LEU A 42 54.60 -1.06 -3.46
CA LEU A 42 55.15 -1.50 -2.18
C LEU A 42 56.32 -2.47 -2.39
N ASP A 43 56.15 -3.47 -3.26
CA ASP A 43 57.18 -4.44 -3.60
C ASP A 43 58.40 -3.80 -4.29
N ALA A 44 58.18 -2.72 -5.05
CA ALA A 44 59.23 -1.92 -5.68
C ALA A 44 59.93 -0.94 -4.71
N GLY A 45 59.49 -0.85 -3.44
CA GLY A 45 60.01 0.10 -2.45
C GLY A 45 59.59 1.55 -2.67
N GLN A 46 58.60 1.79 -3.55
CA GLN A 46 58.02 3.11 -3.83
C GLN A 46 56.90 3.40 -2.83
N TYR A 47 57.27 3.64 -1.57
CA TYR A 47 56.30 3.76 -0.47
C TYR A 47 55.29 4.91 -0.65
N ASP A 48 55.72 6.05 -1.20
CA ASP A 48 54.84 7.20 -1.44
C ASP A 48 53.74 6.86 -2.46
N ASP A 49 54.11 6.22 -3.57
CA ASP A 49 53.18 5.74 -4.60
C ASP A 49 52.24 4.66 -4.04
N ALA A 50 52.75 3.75 -3.21
CA ALA A 50 51.95 2.70 -2.57
C ALA A 50 50.86 3.29 -1.65
N VAL A 51 51.17 4.35 -0.89
CA VAL A 51 50.20 5.07 -0.07
C VAL A 51 49.15 5.76 -0.93
N GLU A 52 49.56 6.43 -2.01
CA GLU A 52 48.62 7.11 -2.92
C GLU A 52 47.67 6.12 -3.59
N TYR A 53 48.19 5.00 -4.12
CA TYR A 53 47.35 3.97 -4.72
C TYR A 53 46.43 3.30 -3.71
N SER A 54 46.87 3.08 -2.47
CA SER A 54 46.01 2.54 -1.41
C SER A 54 44.82 3.46 -1.12
N LYS A 55 45.05 4.79 -1.05
CA LYS A 55 43.96 5.77 -0.88
C LYS A 55 42.96 5.74 -2.05
N LYS A 56 43.46 5.70 -3.29
CA LYS A 56 42.58 5.60 -4.47
C LYS A 56 41.78 4.29 -4.48
N ALA A 57 42.37 3.18 -4.01
CA ALA A 57 41.65 1.92 -3.86
C ALA A 57 40.51 2.03 -2.84
N GLU A 58 40.79 2.64 -1.68
CA GLU A 58 39.79 2.88 -0.62
C GLU A 58 38.64 3.79 -1.10
N GLU A 59 38.95 4.90 -1.76
CA GLU A 59 37.94 5.81 -2.33
C GLU A 59 37.04 5.09 -3.34
N ASN A 60 37.62 4.31 -4.25
CA ASN A 60 36.84 3.54 -5.23
C ASN A 60 36.02 2.41 -4.60
N ALA A 61 36.52 1.79 -3.54
CA ALA A 61 35.76 0.79 -2.78
C ALA A 61 34.53 1.43 -2.11
N ALA A 62 34.68 2.61 -1.50
CA ALA A 62 33.57 3.35 -0.90
C ALA A 62 32.53 3.78 -1.94
N LEU A 63 32.97 4.26 -3.12
CA LEU A 63 32.08 4.58 -4.25
C LEU A 63 31.36 3.33 -4.77
N SER A 64 32.05 2.19 -4.84
CA SER A 64 31.47 0.90 -5.23
C SER A 64 30.33 0.49 -4.30
N GLU A 65 30.55 0.60 -2.98
CA GLU A 65 29.54 0.28 -1.98
C GLU A 65 28.31 1.19 -2.08
N ALA A 66 28.53 2.51 -2.19
CA ALA A 66 27.46 3.49 -2.34
C ALA A 66 26.62 3.22 -3.60
N TYR A 67 27.27 2.91 -4.72
CA TYR A 67 26.61 2.56 -5.97
C TYR A 67 25.77 1.28 -5.84
N ILE A 68 26.32 0.24 -5.22
CA ILE A 68 25.61 -1.02 -4.98
C ILE A 68 24.37 -0.79 -4.12
N ARG A 69 24.51 -0.04 -3.03
CA ARG A 69 23.40 0.29 -2.12
C ARG A 69 22.30 1.04 -2.86
N MET A 70 22.67 2.05 -3.65
CA MET A 70 21.72 2.80 -4.48
C MET A 70 20.98 1.89 -5.48
N MET A 71 21.71 1.02 -6.20
CA MET A 71 21.11 0.12 -7.18
C MET A 71 20.15 -0.89 -6.54
N MET A 72 20.50 -1.42 -5.36
CA MET A 72 19.62 -2.27 -4.57
C MET A 72 18.37 -1.52 -4.11
N ALA A 73 18.54 -0.33 -3.52
CA ALA A 73 17.44 0.51 -3.07
C ALA A 73 16.50 0.87 -4.22
N ARG A 74 17.05 1.21 -5.40
CA ARG A 74 16.27 1.47 -6.62
C ARG A 74 15.45 0.25 -7.03
N GLY A 75 16.07 -0.93 -7.10
CA GLY A 75 15.38 -2.16 -7.49
C GLY A 75 14.25 -2.54 -6.52
N GLU A 76 14.48 -2.38 -5.21
CA GLU A 76 13.44 -2.59 -4.19
C GLU A 76 12.29 -1.60 -4.32
N ALA A 77 12.61 -0.31 -4.47
CA ALA A 77 11.62 0.74 -4.62
C ALA A 77 10.75 0.52 -5.87
N GLU A 78 11.38 0.22 -7.01
CA GLU A 78 10.68 -0.05 -8.27
C GLU A 78 9.71 -1.24 -8.15
N ASN A 79 10.17 -2.33 -7.52
CA ASN A 79 9.32 -3.50 -7.26
C ASN A 79 8.12 -3.14 -6.37
N ASN A 80 8.35 -2.43 -5.26
CA ASN A 80 7.26 -2.09 -4.34
C ASN A 80 6.29 -1.05 -4.91
N ILE A 81 6.78 -0.07 -5.69
CA ILE A 81 5.91 0.86 -6.42
C ILE A 81 5.02 0.10 -7.41
N LYS A 82 5.57 -0.86 -8.15
CA LYS A 82 4.79 -1.70 -9.06
C LYS A 82 3.73 -2.51 -8.32
N LEU A 83 4.07 -3.10 -7.18
CA LEU A 83 3.11 -3.82 -6.34
C LEU A 83 2.00 -2.89 -5.83
N ALA A 84 2.36 -1.70 -5.34
CA ALA A 84 1.40 -0.70 -4.85
C ALA A 84 0.42 -0.27 -5.97
N LYS A 85 0.91 -0.02 -7.18
CA LYS A 85 0.07 0.29 -8.36
C LYS A 85 -0.94 -0.82 -8.64
N ASN A 86 -0.48 -2.08 -8.64
CA ASN A 86 -1.36 -3.22 -8.88
C ASN A 86 -2.42 -3.36 -7.77
N GLN A 87 -2.03 -3.13 -6.51
CA GLN A 87 -2.93 -3.23 -5.36
C GLN A 87 -3.98 -2.11 -5.38
N ILE A 88 -3.61 -0.88 -5.75
CA ILE A 88 -4.56 0.22 -5.94
C ILE A 88 -5.54 -0.10 -7.09
N ALA A 89 -5.04 -0.63 -8.21
CA ALA A 89 -5.91 -1.02 -9.32
C ALA A 89 -6.88 -2.15 -8.94
N TRP A 90 -6.46 -3.09 -8.08
CA TRP A 90 -7.37 -4.07 -7.49
C TRP A 90 -8.39 -3.42 -6.54
N ALA A 91 -7.95 -2.49 -5.69
CA ALA A 91 -8.82 -1.76 -4.78
C ALA A 91 -9.92 -0.98 -5.53
N GLU A 92 -9.61 -0.38 -6.68
CA GLU A 92 -10.61 0.26 -7.55
C GLU A 92 -11.65 -0.72 -8.08
N LYS A 93 -11.24 -1.94 -8.45
CA LYS A 93 -12.16 -2.97 -8.97
C LYS A 93 -13.18 -3.43 -7.94
N ILE A 94 -12.79 -3.47 -6.67
CA ILE A 94 -13.68 -3.85 -5.56
C ILE A 94 -14.44 -2.65 -4.98
N ASP A 95 -14.44 -1.50 -5.66
CA ASP A 95 -15.13 -0.27 -5.23
C ASP A 95 -14.62 0.28 -3.88
N ALA A 96 -13.33 0.06 -3.56
CA ALA A 96 -12.67 0.61 -2.38
C ALA A 96 -12.75 2.15 -2.26
N PRO A 97 -12.79 2.95 -3.35
CA PRO A 97 -12.97 4.39 -3.22
C PRO A 97 -14.25 4.78 -2.46
N ASN A 98 -15.32 3.97 -2.56
CA ASN A 98 -16.58 4.21 -1.86
C ASN A 98 -16.71 3.42 -0.55
N THR A 99 -16.13 2.22 -0.50
CA THR A 99 -16.30 1.30 0.64
C THR A 99 -15.20 1.46 1.70
N PHE A 100 -13.99 1.82 1.30
CA PHE A 100 -12.84 2.09 2.17
C PHE A 100 -12.15 3.42 1.78
N PRO A 101 -12.86 4.56 1.79
CA PRO A 101 -12.37 5.83 1.23
C PRO A 101 -11.08 6.32 1.89
N MET A 102 -10.97 6.19 3.21
CA MET A 102 -9.77 6.61 3.97
C MET A 102 -8.54 5.80 3.58
N ALA A 103 -8.69 4.48 3.49
CA ALA A 103 -7.61 3.55 3.15
C ALA A 103 -7.16 3.76 1.70
N TYR A 104 -8.12 3.87 0.77
CA TYR A 104 -7.84 4.13 -0.64
C TYR A 104 -7.14 5.49 -0.86
N THR A 105 -7.60 6.55 -0.20
CA THR A 105 -6.97 7.89 -0.30
C THR A 105 -5.55 7.87 0.25
N SER A 106 -5.35 7.31 1.45
CA SER A 106 -4.03 7.18 2.05
C SER A 106 -3.06 6.37 1.18
N ALA A 107 -3.55 5.31 0.52
CA ALA A 107 -2.74 4.53 -0.40
C ALA A 107 -2.31 5.32 -1.64
N LYS A 108 -3.21 6.11 -2.25
CA LYS A 108 -2.87 6.96 -3.39
C LYS A 108 -1.86 8.04 -3.01
N ASP A 109 -2.08 8.74 -1.91
CA ASP A 109 -1.18 9.80 -1.43
C ASP A 109 0.23 9.25 -1.17
N ASN A 110 0.33 8.06 -0.59
CA ASN A 110 1.62 7.39 -0.36
C ASN A 110 2.25 6.92 -1.67
N LEU A 111 1.47 6.45 -2.64
CA LEU A 111 2.02 6.09 -3.96
C LEU A 111 2.59 7.32 -4.68
N GLU A 112 1.88 8.45 -4.66
CA GLU A 112 2.35 9.70 -5.26
C GLU A 112 3.67 10.19 -4.63
N LYS A 113 3.77 10.12 -3.29
CA LYS A 113 5.01 10.42 -2.56
C LYS A 113 6.14 9.43 -2.92
N ALA A 114 5.81 8.16 -3.14
CA ALA A 114 6.78 7.16 -3.57
C ALA A 114 7.32 7.47 -4.96
N GLU A 115 6.46 7.81 -5.91
CA GLU A 115 6.84 8.19 -7.29
C GLU A 115 7.69 9.47 -7.29
N THR A 116 7.27 10.50 -6.56
CA THR A 116 8.02 11.76 -6.42
C THR A 116 9.41 11.52 -5.83
N SER A 117 9.51 10.66 -4.80
CA SER A 117 10.81 10.32 -4.18
C SER A 117 11.68 9.50 -5.14
N PHE A 118 11.08 8.63 -5.95
CA PHE A 118 11.79 7.82 -6.93
C PHE A 118 12.35 8.69 -8.07
N GLU A 119 11.58 9.66 -8.55
CA GLU A 119 12.03 10.67 -9.53
C GLU A 119 13.14 11.56 -8.98
N GLY A 120 13.10 11.86 -7.68
CA GLY A 120 14.17 12.57 -6.97
C GLY A 120 15.39 11.71 -6.60
N GLU A 121 15.46 10.45 -7.09
CA GLU A 121 16.51 9.46 -6.78
C GLU A 121 16.67 9.11 -5.29
N ASP A 122 15.70 9.51 -4.45
CA ASP A 122 15.63 9.12 -3.04
C ASP A 122 14.91 7.76 -2.93
N PHE A 123 15.61 6.72 -3.35
CA PHE A 123 15.07 5.37 -3.44
C PHE A 123 14.70 4.77 -2.09
N GLU A 124 15.39 5.15 -1.01
CA GLU A 124 15.05 4.69 0.35
C GLU A 124 13.70 5.24 0.79
N LYS A 125 13.45 6.55 0.59
CA LYS A 125 12.13 7.14 0.86
C LYS A 125 11.07 6.60 -0.08
N ALA A 126 11.38 6.42 -1.36
CA ALA A 126 10.45 5.84 -2.33
C ALA A 126 9.98 4.44 -1.89
N ASN A 127 10.92 3.59 -1.46
CA ASN A 127 10.63 2.26 -0.92
C ASN A 127 9.73 2.32 0.33
N ALA A 128 10.05 3.22 1.27
CA ALA A 128 9.24 3.41 2.48
C ALA A 128 7.80 3.86 2.17
N TYR A 129 7.61 4.85 1.30
CA TYR A 129 6.27 5.29 0.90
C TYR A 129 5.49 4.23 0.12
N ALA A 130 6.15 3.46 -0.76
CA ALA A 130 5.50 2.37 -1.47
C ALA A 130 5.01 1.28 -0.50
N LYS A 131 5.80 0.93 0.52
CA LYS A 131 5.39 0.01 1.59
C LYS A 131 4.23 0.59 2.42
N ALA A 132 4.25 1.89 2.72
CA ALA A 132 3.15 2.56 3.41
C ALA A 132 1.85 2.55 2.59
N SER A 133 1.94 2.71 1.26
CA SER A 133 0.81 2.57 0.35
C SER A 133 0.20 1.17 0.40
N LEU A 134 1.03 0.13 0.36
CA LEU A 134 0.59 -1.26 0.51
C LEU A 134 -0.05 -1.52 1.87
N ALA A 135 0.57 -1.03 2.95
CA ALA A 135 0.05 -1.17 4.31
C ALA A 135 -1.28 -0.44 4.53
N ALA A 136 -1.49 0.71 3.87
CA ALA A 136 -2.76 1.43 3.93
C ALA A 136 -3.91 0.61 3.29
N LEU A 137 -3.61 -0.29 2.37
CA LEU A 137 -4.59 -1.19 1.74
C LEU A 137 -4.70 -2.55 2.45
N ASP A 138 -3.98 -2.74 3.56
CA ASP A 138 -4.07 -3.97 4.35
C ASP A 138 -5.47 -4.10 4.98
N GLY A 139 -6.03 -5.31 4.95
CA GLY A 139 -7.38 -5.57 5.45
C GLY A 139 -8.54 -5.08 4.57
N ILE A 140 -8.28 -4.38 3.46
CA ILE A 140 -9.33 -4.09 2.47
C ILE A 140 -9.83 -5.40 1.87
N ARG A 141 -11.14 -5.49 1.65
CA ARG A 141 -11.80 -6.65 1.06
C ARG A 141 -12.94 -6.22 0.16
N GLU A 142 -13.39 -7.10 -0.72
CA GLU A 142 -14.63 -6.88 -1.44
C GLU A 142 -15.82 -6.93 -0.46
N VAL A 143 -16.61 -5.87 -0.41
CA VAL A 143 -17.83 -5.78 0.40
C VAL A 143 -19.01 -5.51 -0.50
N THR A 144 -20.11 -6.21 -0.24
CA THR A 144 -21.38 -5.91 -0.92
C THR A 144 -21.97 -4.65 -0.29
N PRO A 145 -22.07 -3.53 -1.02
CA PRO A 145 -22.63 -2.31 -0.46
C PRO A 145 -24.07 -2.53 -0.03
N LEU A 146 -24.48 -1.84 1.03
CA LEU A 146 -25.86 -1.89 1.51
C LEU A 146 -26.82 -1.45 0.38
N PRO A 147 -28.03 -2.03 0.30
CA PRO A 147 -28.95 -1.71 -0.78
C PRO A 147 -29.47 -0.27 -0.67
N GLU A 148 -29.38 0.49 -1.77
CA GLU A 148 -29.96 1.85 -1.84
C GLU A 148 -31.50 1.79 -1.94
N PHE A 149 -32.02 0.71 -2.53
CA PHE A 149 -33.45 0.53 -2.73
C PHE A 149 -33.95 -0.79 -2.16
N TYR A 150 -35.19 -0.77 -1.67
CA TYR A 150 -35.92 -1.96 -1.25
C TYR A 150 -37.24 -2.03 -2.01
N ILE A 151 -37.60 -3.22 -2.51
CA ILE A 151 -38.91 -3.45 -3.10
C ILE A 151 -39.80 -4.04 -2.02
N VAL A 152 -40.87 -3.33 -1.66
CA VAL A 152 -41.86 -3.79 -0.69
C VAL A 152 -42.44 -5.11 -1.16
N LYS A 153 -42.40 -6.12 -0.29
CA LYS A 153 -42.96 -7.44 -0.53
C LYS A 153 -44.37 -7.55 0.04
N PRO A 154 -45.14 -8.56 -0.38
CA PRO A 154 -46.46 -8.83 0.18
C PRO A 154 -46.42 -8.94 1.71
N TRP A 155 -47.37 -8.30 2.39
CA TRP A 155 -47.51 -8.35 3.85
C TRP A 155 -47.55 -9.79 4.39
N ALA A 156 -48.20 -10.69 3.66
CA ALA A 156 -48.31 -12.10 4.02
C ALA A 156 -46.95 -12.83 4.08
N GLU A 157 -45.93 -12.36 3.34
CA GLU A 157 -44.62 -13.00 3.27
C GLU A 157 -43.67 -12.45 4.32
N THR A 158 -43.52 -11.13 4.38
CA THR A 158 -42.46 -10.48 5.16
C THR A 158 -42.98 -9.46 6.16
N LYS A 159 -44.29 -9.22 6.21
CA LYS A 159 -44.94 -8.21 7.06
C LYS A 159 -44.31 -6.83 6.88
N ASP A 160 -44.04 -6.46 5.64
CA ASP A 160 -43.38 -5.20 5.35
C ASP A 160 -44.26 -4.01 5.78
N CYS A 161 -43.71 -3.25 6.71
CA CYS A 161 -44.08 -1.88 7.05
C CYS A 161 -42.79 -1.09 7.24
N TYR A 162 -42.84 0.25 7.26
CA TYR A 162 -41.63 1.05 7.48
C TYR A 162 -40.84 0.64 8.72
N TRP A 163 -41.54 0.29 9.81
CA TRP A 163 -40.94 -0.24 11.04
C TRP A 163 -40.13 -1.52 10.80
N ASN A 164 -40.75 -2.54 10.21
CA ASN A 164 -40.09 -3.82 9.97
C ASN A 164 -38.98 -3.71 8.92
N ILE A 165 -39.15 -2.85 7.91
CA ILE A 165 -38.12 -2.61 6.89
C ILE A 165 -36.91 -1.94 7.54
N SER A 166 -37.09 -0.89 8.35
CA SER A 166 -35.98 -0.23 9.07
C SER A 166 -35.26 -1.15 10.05
N GLY A 167 -35.98 -2.11 10.64
CA GLY A 167 -35.42 -3.12 11.54
C GLY A 167 -34.50 -4.14 10.87
N ARG A 168 -34.45 -4.21 9.53
CA ARG A 168 -33.61 -5.17 8.82
C ARG A 168 -32.13 -4.83 9.00
N PRO A 169 -31.24 -5.82 9.21
CA PRO A 169 -29.81 -5.59 9.41
C PRO A 169 -29.16 -4.77 8.28
N TYR A 170 -29.56 -5.00 7.03
CA TYR A 170 -29.03 -4.32 5.85
C TYR A 170 -29.73 -2.99 5.51
N VAL A 171 -30.65 -2.52 6.37
CA VAL A 171 -31.31 -1.21 6.24
C VAL A 171 -30.75 -0.27 7.30
N TYR A 172 -31.32 -0.30 8.51
CA TYR A 172 -30.82 0.48 9.65
C TYR A 172 -30.60 -0.37 10.91
N ASN A 173 -30.91 -1.67 10.86
CA ASN A 173 -30.84 -2.57 12.01
C ASN A 173 -31.58 -2.02 13.26
N ASN A 174 -32.54 -1.11 13.04
CA ASN A 174 -33.23 -0.39 14.09
C ASN A 174 -34.61 0.07 13.60
N PRO A 175 -35.69 -0.56 14.07
CA PRO A 175 -37.04 -0.21 13.66
C PRO A 175 -37.46 1.22 14.00
N LEU A 176 -36.84 1.84 15.02
CA LEU A 176 -37.15 3.22 15.43
C LEU A 176 -36.77 4.25 14.36
N LEU A 177 -35.96 3.88 13.38
CA LEU A 177 -35.52 4.76 12.28
C LEU A 177 -36.46 4.71 11.06
N TRP A 178 -37.69 4.20 11.22
CA TRP A 178 -38.72 4.11 10.18
C TRP A 178 -39.13 5.46 9.59
N GLU A 179 -39.11 6.53 10.38
CA GLU A 179 -39.49 7.88 9.92
C GLU A 179 -38.57 8.35 8.78
N ASN A 180 -37.28 7.99 8.82
CA ASN A 180 -36.33 8.35 7.77
C ASN A 180 -36.70 7.72 6.42
N LEU A 181 -37.16 6.45 6.44
CA LEU A 181 -37.66 5.81 5.21
C LEU A 181 -38.93 6.50 4.72
N TYR A 182 -39.87 6.80 5.62
CA TYR A 182 -41.12 7.45 5.23
C TYR A 182 -40.87 8.83 4.62
N GLN A 183 -40.11 9.70 5.30
CA GLN A 183 -39.83 11.06 4.80
C GLN A 183 -39.15 11.06 3.43
N ALA A 184 -38.25 10.11 3.18
CA ALA A 184 -37.57 9.99 1.89
C ALA A 184 -38.47 9.49 0.75
N ASN A 185 -39.58 8.81 1.06
CA ASN A 185 -40.43 8.13 0.07
C ASN A 185 -41.85 8.69 -0.04
N LYS A 186 -42.34 9.47 0.94
CA LYS A 186 -43.74 9.92 1.04
C LYS A 186 -44.26 10.62 -0.22
N ASN A 187 -43.41 11.38 -0.91
CA ASN A 187 -43.79 12.11 -2.12
C ASN A 187 -44.12 11.18 -3.31
N ASN A 188 -43.67 9.92 -3.25
CA ASN A 188 -43.92 8.89 -4.26
C ASN A 188 -45.02 7.90 -3.82
N MET A 189 -45.68 8.15 -2.69
CA MET A 189 -46.75 7.30 -2.18
C MET A 189 -48.12 7.75 -2.71
N PRO A 190 -49.09 6.82 -2.88
CA PRO A 190 -50.47 7.18 -3.26
C PRO A 190 -51.15 8.11 -2.25
N LYS A 191 -50.81 7.99 -0.97
CA LYS A 191 -51.27 8.88 0.11
C LYS A 191 -50.07 9.36 0.93
N PRO A 192 -49.47 10.51 0.58
CA PRO A 192 -48.27 11.01 1.24
C PRO A 192 -48.42 11.32 2.73
N GLU A 193 -49.64 11.49 3.24
CA GLU A 193 -49.93 11.80 4.65
C GLU A 193 -50.18 10.54 5.51
N ASP A 194 -50.29 9.36 4.89
CA ASP A 194 -50.55 8.10 5.59
C ASP A 194 -49.30 7.20 5.58
N PRO A 195 -48.48 7.23 6.64
CA PRO A 195 -47.27 6.40 6.71
C PRO A 195 -47.57 4.91 6.80
N ASN A 196 -48.80 4.49 7.14
CA ASN A 196 -49.12 3.07 7.25
C ASN A 196 -49.42 2.42 5.89
N LEU A 197 -49.65 3.22 4.85
CA LEU A 197 -50.09 2.73 3.54
C LEU A 197 -48.91 2.50 2.59
N ILE A 198 -48.24 1.35 2.71
CA ILE A 198 -47.30 0.87 1.70
C ILE A 198 -47.88 -0.32 0.91
N HIS A 199 -47.57 -0.38 -0.39
CA HIS A 199 -48.05 -1.42 -1.30
C HIS A 199 -46.90 -2.31 -1.78
N PRO A 200 -47.14 -3.62 -1.97
CA PRO A 200 -46.17 -4.51 -2.59
C PRO A 200 -45.76 -4.01 -3.98
N GLY A 201 -44.48 -4.16 -4.32
CA GLY A 201 -43.87 -3.67 -5.56
C GLY A 201 -43.38 -2.22 -5.50
N MET A 202 -43.71 -1.46 -4.46
CA MET A 202 -43.17 -0.11 -4.29
C MET A 202 -41.66 -0.14 -4.10
N LYS A 203 -40.93 0.64 -4.92
CA LYS A 203 -39.49 0.84 -4.81
C LYS A 203 -39.20 1.96 -3.80
N MET A 204 -38.78 1.58 -2.60
CA MET A 204 -38.42 2.50 -1.53
C MET A 204 -36.92 2.82 -1.58
N LYS A 205 -36.58 4.11 -1.53
CA LYS A 205 -35.21 4.58 -1.31
C LYS A 205 -34.85 4.50 0.18
N ILE A 206 -33.66 3.99 0.47
CA ILE A 206 -33.09 3.91 1.81
C ILE A 206 -32.03 5.02 1.93
N PRO A 207 -32.35 6.20 2.50
CA PRO A 207 -31.40 7.31 2.62
C PRO A 207 -30.23 6.95 3.55
N SER A 208 -29.04 7.42 3.18
CA SER A 208 -27.84 7.33 4.03
C SER A 208 -28.03 8.19 5.28
N LEU A 209 -27.77 7.65 6.48
CA LEU A 209 -27.92 8.35 7.76
C LEU A 209 -26.59 8.85 8.32
N THR A 210 -25.52 8.09 8.10
CA THR A 210 -24.17 8.32 8.62
C THR A 210 -23.14 8.59 7.52
N GLY A 211 -23.59 8.71 6.26
CA GLY A 211 -22.70 8.82 5.11
C GLY A 211 -22.26 7.45 4.57
N GLU A 212 -22.87 6.36 5.03
CA GLU A 212 -22.63 5.02 4.51
C GLU A 212 -22.94 4.93 3.02
N TYR A 213 -22.10 4.18 2.31
CA TYR A 213 -22.28 3.91 0.90
C TYR A 213 -23.38 2.87 0.69
N ARG A 214 -24.38 3.22 -0.14
CA ARG A 214 -25.45 2.31 -0.55
C ARG A 214 -25.54 2.27 -2.07
N LYS A 215 -25.80 1.08 -2.63
CA LYS A 215 -25.89 0.89 -4.08
C LYS A 215 -26.88 -0.21 -4.45
N GLY A 216 -27.64 0.04 -5.50
CA GLY A 216 -28.50 -0.98 -6.11
C GLY A 216 -29.76 -1.28 -5.30
N THR A 217 -30.45 -2.35 -5.69
CA THR A 217 -31.68 -2.80 -5.03
C THR A 217 -31.39 -4.05 -4.21
N TYR A 218 -32.05 -4.19 -3.06
CA TYR A 218 -31.95 -5.37 -2.22
C TYR A 218 -32.25 -6.65 -3.02
N ASP A 219 -31.31 -7.58 -2.97
CA ASP A 219 -31.41 -8.91 -3.57
C ASP A 219 -31.33 -9.96 -2.46
N PRO A 220 -32.40 -10.76 -2.23
CA PRO A 220 -32.39 -11.78 -1.19
C PRO A 220 -31.36 -12.89 -1.42
N LYS A 221 -30.73 -12.98 -2.59
CA LYS A 221 -29.67 -13.93 -2.90
C LYS A 221 -28.27 -13.44 -2.51
N LYS A 222 -28.14 -12.16 -2.14
CA LYS A 222 -26.86 -11.56 -1.74
C LYS A 222 -26.78 -11.45 -0.22
N GLU A 223 -25.59 -11.65 0.31
CA GLU A 223 -25.28 -11.35 1.70
C GLU A 223 -24.83 -9.90 1.82
N TYR A 224 -25.40 -9.21 2.80
CA TYR A 224 -25.11 -7.81 3.10
C TYR A 224 -24.54 -7.72 4.51
N GLU A 225 -23.61 -6.79 4.70
CA GLU A 225 -23.13 -6.48 6.05
C GLU A 225 -24.25 -5.86 6.90
N THR A 226 -24.12 -5.95 8.22
CA THR A 226 -25.07 -5.32 9.13
C THR A 226 -24.76 -3.84 9.23
N TYR A 227 -25.77 -3.00 9.05
CA TYR A 227 -25.67 -1.56 9.25
C TYR A 227 -25.18 -1.24 10.67
N GLY A 228 -24.17 -0.36 10.75
CA GLY A 228 -23.61 0.13 12.01
C GLY A 228 -22.65 -0.83 12.73
N LYS A 229 -22.15 -1.87 12.05
CA LYS A 229 -21.07 -2.74 12.53
C LYS A 229 -19.75 -2.45 11.85
#